data_AF-A0A6L9XXR5-F1
#
_entry.id   AF-A0A6L9XXR5-F1
#
_cell.length_a   1.000
_cell.length_b   1.000
_cell.length_c   1.000
_cell.angle_alpha   90.00
_cell.angle_beta   90.00
_cell.angle_gamma   90.00
#
_symmetry.space_group_name_H-M   'P 1'
#
loop_
_entity.id
_entity.type
_entity.pdbx_description
1 polymer ?
#
loop_
_entity_poly.entity_id
_entity_poly.type
_entity_poly.pdbx_seq_one_letter_code
_entity_poly.pdbx_strand_id
1 'polypeptide(L)'
;MVSPHGVRIHVCVRGSDGALWHMWQTAPNNGWSGWNSLGGWIDLIKVATNADGRLEIFARGGDGAVWHNWETSPGGPWSGWYSLGGWIDRLDVVKNADGRLEIFARGGDGALWHMWQTSPSNGWSGWYSLGGWIDMLDVARNADGRLEIFARGGDGAIWHMWQTAPNNGWSGWYSLGGWIDLISVARNADGRLEIFARGGDKAVWHMWQTAPNNGWSGWYSLGGWIDLLDVSRNADGRLEIFARGGDKAVWHMWQTAPNNGWSGWYSLGGWIDLLKVAPNQDGRMEIFARGGDKALWHMWQTSPSNGWSGWYSLGGWIDQLETWPEAPGNP
;
A
#
# COMPACT_ATOMS: atom_id res chain seq x y z
N MET A 1 21.40 -7.31 10.91
CA MET A 1 20.76 -7.09 12.23
C MET A 1 19.30 -7.46 12.07
N VAL A 2 18.76 -8.31 12.94
CA VAL A 2 17.33 -8.63 12.96
C VAL A 2 16.57 -7.35 13.32
N SER A 3 15.44 -7.06 12.65
CA SER A 3 14.56 -5.95 13.02
C SER A 3 14.26 -6.05 14.53
N PRO A 4 14.45 -4.98 15.32
CA PRO A 4 14.23 -5.04 16.77
C PRO A 4 12.78 -5.39 17.15
N HIS A 5 11.87 -5.28 16.20
CA HIS A 5 10.48 -5.68 16.35
C HIS A 5 10.27 -7.19 16.47
N GLY A 6 11.19 -8.00 15.92
CA GLY A 6 10.90 -9.40 15.62
C GLY A 6 9.78 -9.47 14.60
N VAL A 7 9.95 -10.21 13.51
CA VAL A 7 9.16 -9.95 12.30
C VAL A 7 7.67 -10.23 12.49
N ARG A 8 6.92 -9.14 12.62
CA ARG A 8 5.51 -9.13 12.96
C ARG A 8 4.76 -8.31 11.93
N ILE A 9 3.57 -8.75 11.57
CA ILE A 9 2.63 -7.87 10.88
C ILE A 9 2.08 -6.88 11.89
N HIS A 10 2.14 -5.59 11.53
CA HIS A 10 1.46 -4.51 12.24
C HIS A 10 0.22 -4.10 11.44
N VAL A 11 -0.94 -4.09 12.09
CA VAL A 11 -2.22 -3.67 11.50
C VAL A 11 -2.66 -2.39 12.18
N CYS A 12 -2.91 -1.35 11.39
CA CYS A 12 -3.45 -0.07 11.85
C CYS A 12 -4.84 0.12 11.25
N VAL A 13 -5.78 0.55 12.08
CA VAL A 13 -7.16 0.75 11.70
C VAL A 13 -7.68 2.05 12.30
N ARG A 14 -8.73 2.59 11.70
CA ARG A 14 -9.52 3.63 12.34
C ARG A 14 -10.73 2.98 13.02
N GLY A 15 -10.92 3.32 14.30
CA GLY A 15 -12.00 2.80 15.14
C GLY A 15 -13.29 3.61 15.02
N SER A 16 -14.37 3.16 15.69
CA SER A 16 -15.67 3.85 15.68
C SER A 16 -15.66 5.21 16.36
N ASP A 17 -14.66 5.44 17.20
CA ASP A 17 -14.34 6.71 17.86
C ASP A 17 -13.54 7.67 16.97
N GLY A 18 -13.21 7.26 15.73
CA GLY A 18 -12.40 8.01 14.79
C GLY A 18 -10.90 8.01 15.11
N ALA A 19 -10.48 7.29 16.15
CA ALA A 19 -9.09 7.19 16.57
C ALA A 19 -8.33 6.10 15.80
N LEU A 20 -7.00 6.22 15.79
CA LEU A 20 -6.16 5.13 15.30
C LEU A 20 -6.04 4.06 16.38
N TRP A 21 -6.35 2.83 15.99
CA TRP A 21 -6.11 1.62 16.76
C TRP A 21 -5.12 0.74 16.02
N HIS A 22 -4.28 0.02 16.76
CA HIS A 22 -3.34 -0.90 16.15
C HIS A 22 -3.22 -2.19 16.96
N MET A 23 -2.78 -3.24 16.25
CA MET A 23 -2.40 -4.52 16.82
C MET A 23 -1.21 -5.09 16.03
N TRP A 24 -0.53 -6.06 16.63
CA TRP A 24 0.63 -6.68 16.04
C TRP A 24 0.70 -8.15 16.42
N GLN A 25 1.35 -8.95 15.57
CA GLN A 25 1.65 -10.34 15.92
C GLN A 25 2.55 -10.38 17.18
N THR A 26 2.33 -11.31 18.09
CA THR A 26 3.16 -11.43 19.31
C THR A 26 4.37 -12.34 19.10
N ALA A 27 4.27 -13.27 18.18
CA ALA A 27 5.35 -14.06 17.62
C ALA A 27 5.16 -14.17 16.09
N PRO A 28 6.23 -14.40 15.30
CA PRO A 28 6.07 -14.64 13.87
C PRO A 28 5.03 -15.74 13.65
N ASN A 29 4.01 -15.42 12.85
CA ASN A 29 2.94 -16.36 12.47
C ASN A 29 2.07 -16.89 13.62
N ASN A 30 2.14 -16.31 14.83
CA ASN A 30 1.39 -16.82 15.97
C ASN A 30 1.01 -15.74 16.99
N GLY A 31 -0.28 -15.72 17.35
CA GLY A 31 -0.85 -14.84 18.37
C GLY A 31 -0.87 -13.36 17.98
N TRP A 32 -1.90 -12.65 18.42
CA TRP A 32 -2.06 -11.21 18.22
C TRP A 32 -2.06 -10.50 19.56
N SER A 33 -1.54 -9.28 19.59
CA SER A 33 -1.76 -8.39 20.72
C SER A 33 -3.24 -8.01 20.83
N GLY A 34 -3.63 -7.44 21.98
CA GLY A 34 -4.91 -6.74 22.06
C GLY A 34 -4.89 -5.45 21.23
N TRP A 35 -6.07 -4.88 20.97
CA TRP A 35 -6.20 -3.56 20.36
C TRP A 35 -5.63 -2.48 21.28
N ASN A 36 -4.72 -1.67 20.75
CA ASN A 36 -4.13 -0.52 21.44
C ASN A 36 -4.50 0.76 20.69
N SER A 37 -4.92 1.80 21.40
CA SER A 37 -5.26 3.09 20.80
C SER A 37 -4.05 4.01 20.80
N LEU A 38 -3.80 4.68 19.67
CA LEU A 38 -2.90 5.83 19.58
C LEU A 38 -3.67 7.16 19.56
N GLY A 39 -4.98 7.13 19.82
CA GLY A 39 -5.84 8.30 19.85
C GLY A 39 -5.91 9.03 18.51
N GLY A 40 -6.19 10.34 18.58
CA GLY A 40 -6.38 11.20 17.41
C GLY A 40 -7.78 11.11 16.81
N TRP A 41 -8.08 12.00 15.88
CA TRP A 41 -9.22 11.88 14.97
C TRP A 41 -8.66 11.91 13.55
N ILE A 42 -8.44 10.74 12.98
CA ILE A 42 -7.60 10.57 11.79
C ILE A 42 -8.25 9.65 10.76
N ASP A 43 -7.92 9.83 9.49
CA ASP A 43 -8.24 8.93 8.38
C ASP A 43 -7.10 8.90 7.34
N LEU A 44 -7.21 8.14 6.25
CA LEU A 44 -6.15 7.93 5.24
C LEU A 44 -4.84 7.43 5.86
N ILE A 45 -4.91 6.34 6.64
CA ILE A 45 -3.76 5.79 7.35
C ILE A 45 -2.72 5.23 6.35
N LYS A 46 -1.46 5.61 6.55
CA LYS A 46 -0.27 5.01 5.92
C LYS A 46 0.76 4.69 7.00
N VAL A 47 1.48 3.60 6.82
CA VAL A 47 2.53 3.16 7.75
C VAL A 47 3.80 2.91 6.94
N ALA A 48 4.95 3.33 7.48
CA ALA A 48 6.25 3.06 6.87
C ALA A 48 7.31 2.79 7.94
N THR A 49 8.33 2.01 7.59
CA THR A 49 9.54 1.86 8.42
C THR A 49 10.62 2.83 8.01
N ASN A 50 11.07 3.64 8.98
CA ASN A 50 12.24 4.49 8.88
C ASN A 50 13.53 3.72 8.55
N ALA A 51 14.58 4.43 8.17
CA ALA A 51 15.89 3.80 7.91
C ALA A 51 16.50 3.18 9.18
N ASP A 52 16.17 3.71 10.36
CA ASP A 52 16.62 3.21 11.67
C ASP A 52 15.76 2.07 12.24
N GLY A 53 14.74 1.62 11.51
CA GLY A 53 13.87 0.52 11.91
C GLY A 53 12.63 0.91 12.69
N ARG A 54 12.43 2.19 13.05
CA ARG A 54 11.21 2.65 13.74
C ARG A 54 10.01 2.66 12.80
N LEU A 55 8.85 2.24 13.28
CA LEU A 55 7.60 2.48 12.57
C LEU A 55 7.18 3.95 12.69
N GLU A 56 6.62 4.48 11.62
CA GLU A 56 6.01 5.80 11.57
C GLU A 56 4.70 5.72 10.81
N ILE A 57 3.65 6.25 11.44
CA ILE A 57 2.30 6.28 10.93
C ILE A 57 2.03 7.71 10.47
N PHE A 58 1.44 7.82 9.29
CA PHE A 58 0.96 9.06 8.70
C PHE A 58 -0.54 8.93 8.50
N ALA A 59 -1.27 10.00 8.78
CA ALA A 59 -2.70 10.03 8.57
C ALA A 59 -3.16 11.47 8.32
N ARG A 60 -4.33 11.63 7.73
CA ARG A 60 -4.99 12.92 7.66
C ARG A 60 -5.76 13.17 8.95
N GLY A 61 -5.58 14.34 9.55
CA GLY A 61 -6.34 14.77 10.73
C GLY A 61 -7.72 15.34 10.37
N GLY A 62 -8.56 15.56 11.38
CA GLY A 62 -9.89 16.18 11.19
C GLY A 62 -9.86 17.61 10.63
N ASP A 63 -8.70 18.27 10.66
CA ASP A 63 -8.41 19.57 10.03
C ASP A 63 -8.00 19.45 8.55
N GLY A 64 -7.87 18.24 8.03
CA GLY A 64 -7.40 17.94 6.68
C GLY A 64 -5.88 17.91 6.52
N ALA A 65 -5.12 18.24 7.57
CA ALA A 65 -3.66 18.24 7.51
C ALA A 65 -3.07 16.83 7.60
N VAL A 66 -1.81 16.67 7.18
CA VAL A 66 -1.07 15.44 7.45
C VAL A 66 -0.55 15.48 8.88
N TRP A 67 -0.80 14.41 9.62
CA TRP A 67 -0.29 14.17 10.96
C TRP A 67 0.56 12.90 10.95
N HIS A 68 1.60 12.86 11.78
CA HIS A 68 2.43 11.68 11.94
C HIS A 68 2.67 11.33 13.42
N ASN A 69 2.90 10.05 13.68
CA ASN A 69 3.22 9.50 15.00
C ASN A 69 4.23 8.37 14.78
N TRP A 70 5.34 8.38 15.50
CA TRP A 70 6.43 7.43 15.30
C TRP A 70 6.81 6.75 16.60
N GLU A 71 7.33 5.54 16.50
CA GLU A 71 8.00 4.92 17.62
C GLU A 71 9.29 5.68 17.94
N THR A 72 9.56 5.94 19.21
CA THR A 72 10.76 6.66 19.70
C THR A 72 12.03 5.81 19.68
N SER A 73 11.87 4.48 19.61
CA SER A 73 12.90 3.48 19.32
C SER A 73 12.19 2.28 18.68
N PRO A 74 12.86 1.45 17.87
CA PRO A 74 12.19 0.33 17.19
C PRO A 74 11.45 -0.58 18.19
N GLY A 75 10.13 -0.73 18.04
CA GLY A 75 9.25 -1.49 18.93
C GLY A 75 9.02 -0.83 20.30
N GLY A 76 9.41 0.42 20.47
CA GLY A 76 9.29 1.22 21.69
C GLY A 76 7.99 2.02 21.77
N PRO A 77 7.89 2.98 22.71
CA PRO A 77 6.70 3.82 22.84
C PRO A 77 6.56 4.82 21.69
N TRP A 78 5.33 5.23 21.43
CA TRP A 78 4.96 6.20 20.38
C TRP A 78 5.17 7.64 20.83
N SER A 79 5.52 8.52 19.90
CA SER A 79 5.78 9.94 20.12
C SER A 79 4.53 10.74 20.49
N GLY A 80 3.35 10.25 20.09
CA GLY A 80 2.14 11.07 19.96
C GLY A 80 2.08 11.75 18.59
N TRP A 81 0.92 12.36 18.30
CA TRP A 81 0.64 12.97 17.00
C TRP A 81 1.22 14.38 16.86
N TYR A 82 1.96 14.60 15.78
CA TYR A 82 2.48 15.90 15.37
C TYR A 82 1.97 16.26 13.98
N SER A 83 1.74 17.55 13.71
CA SER A 83 1.25 18.00 12.40
C SER A 83 2.41 18.31 11.47
N LEU A 84 2.32 17.80 10.23
CA LEU A 84 3.12 18.20 9.08
C LEU A 84 2.39 19.23 8.20
N GLY A 85 1.22 19.73 8.65
CA GLY A 85 0.42 20.74 7.96
C GLY A 85 -0.12 20.28 6.61
N GLY A 86 -0.43 21.26 5.76
CA GLY A 86 -1.07 21.04 4.46
C GLY A 86 -2.58 20.79 4.57
N TRP A 87 -3.23 20.55 3.43
CA TRP A 87 -4.58 20.01 3.35
C TRP A 87 -4.57 18.92 2.28
N ILE A 88 -5.10 17.74 2.59
CA ILE A 88 -5.04 16.59 1.69
C ILE A 88 -6.36 15.79 1.63
N ASP A 89 -6.57 15.05 0.54
CA ASP A 89 -7.62 14.03 0.44
C ASP A 89 -7.17 12.69 -0.17
N ARG A 90 -5.88 12.58 -0.50
CA ARG A 90 -5.16 11.34 -0.83
C ARG A 90 -3.79 11.38 -0.19
N LEU A 91 -3.29 10.21 0.20
CA LEU A 91 -2.00 10.06 0.87
C LEU A 91 -1.33 8.77 0.41
N ASP A 92 -0.03 8.85 0.16
CA ASP A 92 0.85 7.69 0.10
C ASP A 92 2.24 8.04 0.64
N VAL A 93 2.97 7.03 1.11
CA VAL A 93 4.28 7.23 1.76
C VAL A 93 5.24 6.13 1.32
N VAL A 94 6.39 6.52 0.79
CA VAL A 94 7.40 5.58 0.28
C VAL A 94 8.80 5.97 0.78
N LYS A 95 9.66 4.97 0.95
CA LYS A 95 11.06 5.16 1.31
C LYS A 95 11.94 5.28 0.07
N ASN A 96 12.64 6.41 -0.02
CA ASN A 96 13.67 6.69 -1.01
C ASN A 96 14.85 5.70 -0.92
N ALA A 97 15.67 5.66 -1.97
CA ALA A 97 16.85 4.79 -2.02
C ALA A 97 17.89 5.10 -0.93
N ASP A 98 17.95 6.35 -0.47
CA ASP A 98 18.83 6.79 0.62
C ASP A 98 18.25 6.56 2.03
N GLY A 99 17.05 6.00 2.14
CA GLY A 99 16.38 5.70 3.40
C GLY A 99 15.46 6.80 3.95
N ARG A 100 15.37 7.97 3.29
CA ARG A 100 14.41 9.02 3.69
C ARG A 100 12.99 8.61 3.33
N LEU A 101 12.04 8.80 4.24
CA LEU A 101 10.62 8.72 3.90
C LEU A 101 10.21 9.95 3.09
N GLU A 102 9.31 9.75 2.13
CA GLU A 102 8.70 10.81 1.33
C GLU A 102 7.20 10.56 1.20
N ILE A 103 6.44 11.61 1.47
CA ILE A 103 4.98 11.66 1.47
C ILE A 103 4.54 12.27 0.15
N PHE A 104 3.55 11.64 -0.48
CA PHE A 104 2.87 12.12 -1.67
C PHE A 104 1.39 12.28 -1.35
N ALA A 105 0.81 13.42 -1.71
CA ALA A 105 -0.57 13.72 -1.38
C ALA A 105 -1.25 14.57 -2.45
N ARG A 106 -2.56 14.43 -2.56
CA ARG A 106 -3.37 15.35 -3.36
C ARG A 106 -3.77 16.54 -2.50
N GLY A 107 -3.43 17.75 -2.94
CA GLY A 107 -3.79 19.00 -2.28
C GLY A 107 -5.21 19.46 -2.60
N GLY A 108 -5.68 20.52 -1.92
CA GLY A 108 -7.02 21.08 -2.11
C GLY A 108 -7.27 21.74 -3.47
N ASP A 109 -6.19 22.03 -4.20
CA ASP A 109 -6.18 22.46 -5.60
C ASP A 109 -6.29 21.28 -6.59
N GLY A 110 -6.27 20.05 -6.09
CA GLY A 110 -6.28 18.82 -6.88
C GLY A 110 -4.91 18.41 -7.45
N ALA A 111 -3.85 19.18 -7.17
CA ALA A 111 -2.50 18.87 -7.62
C ALA A 111 -1.82 17.83 -6.73
N LEU A 112 -0.77 17.20 -7.26
CA LEU A 112 0.13 16.37 -6.47
C LEU A 112 1.12 17.26 -5.70
N TRP A 113 1.23 17.01 -4.40
CA TRP A 113 2.18 17.63 -3.49
C TRP A 113 3.05 16.56 -2.83
N HIS A 114 4.27 16.93 -2.47
CA HIS A 114 5.17 16.05 -1.73
C HIS A 114 5.94 16.76 -0.62
N MET A 115 6.34 15.99 0.37
CA MET A 115 7.18 16.39 1.50
C MET A 115 8.08 15.21 1.86
N TRP A 116 9.34 15.48 2.20
CA TRP A 116 10.31 14.42 2.48
C TRP A 116 11.08 14.66 3.77
N GLN A 117 11.57 13.59 4.37
CA GLN A 117 12.57 13.70 5.41
C GLN A 117 13.82 14.34 4.85
N THR A 118 14.42 15.30 5.56
CA THR A 118 15.65 16.00 5.11
C THR A 118 16.92 15.21 5.40
N SER A 119 16.83 14.22 6.28
CA SER A 119 17.85 13.22 6.58
C SER A 119 17.17 11.88 6.90
N PRO A 120 17.80 10.72 6.68
CA PRO A 120 17.15 9.44 6.98
C PRO A 120 16.66 9.39 8.43
N SER A 121 15.36 9.17 8.61
CA SER A 121 14.69 9.08 9.91
C SER A 121 14.63 10.38 10.73
N ASN A 122 14.90 11.56 10.14
CA ASN A 122 14.90 12.82 10.87
C ASN A 122 14.62 14.06 10.00
N GLY A 123 13.86 15.01 10.59
CA GLY A 123 13.46 16.27 9.98
C GLY A 123 12.47 16.10 8.83
N TRP A 124 11.79 17.18 8.43
CA TRP A 124 10.88 17.23 7.29
C TRP A 124 11.10 18.52 6.49
N SER A 125 10.94 18.44 5.18
CA SER A 125 10.92 19.60 4.28
C SER A 125 9.63 20.41 4.45
N GLY A 126 9.49 21.50 3.68
CA GLY A 126 8.17 22.06 3.39
C GLY A 126 7.40 21.20 2.37
N TRP A 127 6.14 21.57 2.11
CA TRP A 127 5.35 21.03 1.00
C TRP A 127 5.76 21.68 -0.32
N TYR A 128 5.99 20.85 -1.34
CA TYR A 128 6.28 21.31 -2.71
C TYR A 128 5.26 20.70 -3.67
N SER A 129 4.88 21.45 -4.71
CA SER A 129 3.95 20.95 -5.72
C SER A 129 4.70 20.26 -6.86
N LEU A 130 4.22 19.10 -7.26
CA LEU A 130 4.58 18.40 -8.51
C LEU A 130 3.56 18.67 -9.63
N GLY A 131 2.60 19.59 -9.38
CA GLY A 131 1.59 20.02 -10.33
C GLY A 131 0.62 18.91 -10.74
N GLY A 132 0.04 19.08 -11.94
CA GLY A 132 -0.97 18.17 -12.47
C GLY A 132 -2.33 18.31 -11.78
N TRP A 133 -3.30 17.52 -12.23
CA TRP A 133 -4.53 17.25 -11.50
C TRP A 133 -4.65 15.74 -11.37
N ILE A 134 -4.80 15.23 -10.15
CA ILE A 134 -4.87 13.79 -9.86
C ILE A 134 -6.14 13.47 -9.07
N ASP A 135 -6.67 12.25 -9.16
CA ASP A 135 -7.83 11.79 -8.37
C ASP A 135 -7.51 10.61 -7.43
N MET A 136 -6.47 9.85 -7.78
CA MET A 136 -5.89 8.78 -6.99
C MET A 136 -4.41 8.69 -7.33
N LEU A 137 -3.63 8.10 -6.42
CA LEU A 137 -2.21 7.88 -6.64
C LEU A 137 -1.76 6.55 -6.04
N ASP A 138 -0.69 6.01 -6.61
CA ASP A 138 0.11 4.94 -6.05
C ASP A 138 1.57 5.17 -6.45
N VAL A 139 2.51 4.82 -5.58
CA VAL A 139 3.94 5.13 -5.76
C VAL A 139 4.78 3.88 -5.58
N ALA A 140 5.67 3.62 -6.54
CA ALA A 140 6.55 2.46 -6.51
C ALA A 140 8.00 2.86 -6.77
N ARG A 141 8.94 2.05 -6.27
CA ARG A 141 10.35 2.23 -6.57
C ARG A 141 10.80 1.35 -7.74
N ASN A 142 11.37 2.00 -8.75
CA ASN A 142 12.04 1.37 -9.87
C ASN A 142 13.24 0.52 -9.44
N ALA A 143 13.70 -0.37 -10.32
CA ALA A 143 14.84 -1.23 -10.06
C ALA A 143 16.16 -0.45 -9.82
N ASP A 144 16.28 0.75 -10.39
CA ASP A 144 17.42 1.65 -10.20
C ASP A 144 17.34 2.53 -8.94
N GLY A 145 16.27 2.40 -8.15
CA GLY A 145 16.08 3.16 -6.91
C GLY A 145 15.30 4.46 -7.06
N ARG A 146 14.92 4.86 -8.28
CA ARG A 146 14.06 6.04 -8.50
C ARG A 146 12.63 5.77 -8.06
N LEU A 147 11.98 6.73 -7.41
CA LEU A 147 10.54 6.69 -7.21
C LEU A 147 9.81 7.05 -8.51
N GLU A 148 8.68 6.38 -8.76
CA GLU A 148 7.76 6.67 -9.85
C GLU A 148 6.33 6.64 -9.32
N ILE A 149 5.59 7.69 -9.67
CA ILE A 149 4.24 7.98 -9.21
C ILE A 149 3.30 7.72 -10.36
N PHE A 150 2.22 7.00 -10.08
CA PHE A 150 1.14 6.73 -10.99
C PHE A 150 -0.13 7.33 -10.44
N ALA A 151 -0.88 8.03 -11.27
CA ALA A 151 -2.07 8.74 -10.84
C ALA A 151 -3.16 8.72 -11.91
N ARG A 152 -4.42 8.83 -11.49
CA ARG A 152 -5.52 9.06 -12.43
C ARG A 152 -5.67 10.55 -12.71
N GLY A 153 -5.58 10.95 -13.97
CA GLY A 153 -5.83 12.32 -14.43
C GLY A 153 -7.33 12.65 -14.54
N GLY A 154 -7.63 13.92 -14.88
CA GLY A 154 -9.01 14.41 -15.04
C GLY A 154 -9.78 13.82 -16.22
N ASP A 155 -9.05 13.24 -17.16
CA ASP A 155 -9.56 12.47 -18.30
C ASP A 155 -9.87 11.00 -17.96
N GLY A 156 -9.57 10.56 -16.72
CA GLY A 156 -9.73 9.18 -16.28
C GLY A 156 -8.57 8.25 -16.67
N ALA A 157 -7.56 8.75 -17.40
CA ALA A 157 -6.40 7.98 -17.81
C ALA A 157 -5.36 7.86 -16.71
N ILE A 158 -4.45 6.89 -16.84
CA ILE A 158 -3.25 6.83 -16.01
C ILE A 158 -2.22 7.82 -16.55
N TRP A 159 -1.69 8.62 -15.64
CA TRP A 159 -0.55 9.48 -15.82
C TRP A 159 0.56 9.06 -14.87
N HIS A 160 1.81 9.23 -15.29
CA HIS A 160 2.95 8.94 -14.44
C HIS A 160 4.02 10.03 -14.51
N MET A 161 4.81 10.11 -13.44
CA MET A 161 6.01 10.93 -13.35
C MET A 161 7.05 10.22 -12.47
N TRP A 162 8.32 10.48 -12.70
CA TRP A 162 9.40 9.77 -12.00
C TRP A 162 10.52 10.70 -11.59
N GLN A 163 11.23 10.32 -10.52
CA GLN A 163 12.53 10.91 -10.23
C GLN A 163 13.47 10.63 -11.41
N THR A 164 14.22 11.63 -11.85
CA THR A 164 15.17 11.54 -12.98
C THR A 164 16.49 10.84 -12.61
N ALA A 165 16.81 10.83 -11.32
CA ALA A 165 17.84 10.02 -10.68
C ALA A 165 17.38 9.75 -9.23
N PRO A 166 17.85 8.69 -8.55
CA PRO A 166 17.44 8.41 -7.18
C PRO A 166 17.63 9.64 -6.28
N ASN A 167 16.60 10.01 -5.52
CA ASN A 167 16.63 11.14 -4.58
C ASN A 167 16.82 12.52 -5.24
N ASN A 168 16.50 12.67 -6.53
CA ASN A 168 16.69 13.92 -7.28
C ASN A 168 15.36 14.45 -7.87
N GLY A 169 15.43 15.50 -8.70
CA GLY A 169 14.28 16.14 -9.33
C GLY A 169 13.44 15.21 -10.21
N TRP A 170 12.23 15.68 -10.52
CA TRP A 170 11.18 14.91 -11.19
C TRP A 170 11.09 15.20 -12.69
N SER A 171 10.59 14.22 -13.45
CA SER A 171 10.16 14.39 -14.84
C SER A 171 8.89 15.26 -14.92
N GLY A 172 8.46 15.55 -16.15
CA GLY A 172 7.06 15.96 -16.40
C GLY A 172 6.08 14.80 -16.22
N TRP A 173 4.79 15.11 -16.35
CA TRP A 173 3.71 14.13 -16.43
C TRP A 173 3.56 13.57 -17.84
N TYR A 174 3.47 12.25 -17.95
CA TYR A 174 3.23 11.55 -19.20
C TYR A 174 2.00 10.65 -19.08
N SER A 175 1.23 10.49 -20.15
CA SER A 175 0.04 9.63 -20.14
C SER A 175 0.41 8.22 -20.56
N LEU A 176 -0.11 7.24 -19.82
CA LEU A 176 -0.14 5.83 -20.20
C LEU A 176 -1.53 5.40 -20.71
N GLY A 177 -2.42 6.37 -20.93
CA GLY A 177 -3.76 6.16 -21.47
C GLY A 177 -4.67 5.31 -20.58
N GLY A 178 -5.65 4.67 -21.22
CA GLY A 178 -6.68 3.88 -20.54
C GLY A 178 -7.78 4.73 -19.89
N TRP A 179 -8.75 4.07 -19.26
CA TRP A 179 -9.68 4.67 -18.32
C TRP A 179 -9.74 3.76 -17.10
N ILE A 180 -9.48 4.30 -15.92
CA ILE A 180 -9.41 3.52 -14.68
C ILE A 180 -10.20 4.16 -13.55
N ASP A 181 -10.60 3.39 -12.53
CA ASP A 181 -11.14 3.96 -11.28
C ASP A 181 -10.63 3.26 -10.01
N LEU A 182 -9.61 2.40 -10.14
CA LEU A 182 -8.75 1.85 -9.10
C LEU A 182 -7.35 1.63 -9.68
N ILE A 183 -6.31 1.73 -8.85
CA ILE A 183 -4.91 1.48 -9.23
C ILE A 183 -4.16 0.77 -8.10
N SER A 184 -3.27 -0.14 -8.47
CA SER A 184 -2.26 -0.74 -7.60
C SER A 184 -1.03 -1.08 -8.44
N VAL A 185 0.17 -0.80 -7.94
CA VAL A 185 1.44 -0.98 -8.66
C VAL A 185 2.35 -1.92 -7.87
N ALA A 186 2.94 -2.89 -8.56
CA ALA A 186 3.86 -3.84 -7.95
C ALA A 186 5.13 -4.01 -8.79
N ARG A 187 6.23 -4.40 -8.15
CA ARG A 187 7.49 -4.73 -8.82
C ARG A 187 7.60 -6.24 -9.05
N ASN A 188 7.69 -6.63 -10.30
CA ASN A 188 8.01 -7.99 -10.75
C ASN A 188 9.36 -8.48 -10.19
N ALA A 189 9.58 -9.79 -10.24
CA ALA A 189 10.82 -10.41 -9.76
C ALA A 189 12.06 -9.94 -10.54
N ASP A 190 11.89 -9.56 -11.81
CA ASP A 190 12.95 -9.03 -12.68
C ASP A 190 13.21 -7.51 -12.52
N GLY A 191 12.48 -6.83 -11.63
CA GLY A 191 12.63 -5.41 -11.37
C GLY A 191 11.70 -4.49 -12.19
N ARG A 192 10.91 -5.02 -13.12
CA ARG A 192 9.92 -4.22 -13.87
C ARG A 192 8.76 -3.82 -12.98
N LEU A 193 8.31 -2.57 -13.09
CA LEU A 193 7.03 -2.16 -12.52
C LEU A 193 5.87 -2.68 -13.38
N GLU A 194 4.77 -3.04 -12.73
CA GLU A 194 3.52 -3.45 -13.36
C GLU A 194 2.34 -2.82 -12.63
N ILE A 195 1.48 -2.18 -13.41
CA ILE A 195 0.29 -1.47 -12.96
C ILE A 195 -0.89 -2.39 -13.16
N PHE A 196 -1.70 -2.52 -12.11
CA PHE A 196 -3.01 -3.17 -12.13
C PHE A 196 -4.06 -2.11 -11.87
N ALA A 197 -5.13 -2.14 -12.63
CA ALA A 197 -6.19 -1.16 -12.54
C ALA A 197 -7.55 -1.77 -12.82
N ARG A 198 -8.60 -1.11 -12.34
CA ARG A 198 -9.97 -1.47 -12.73
C ARG A 198 -10.43 -0.60 -13.89
N GLY A 199 -10.81 -1.24 -14.99
CA GLY A 199 -11.36 -0.58 -16.17
C GLY A 199 -12.83 -0.17 -16.01
N GLY A 200 -13.37 0.53 -17.02
CA GLY A 200 -14.78 0.95 -17.05
C GLY A 200 -15.78 -0.21 -17.09
N ASP A 201 -15.32 -1.37 -17.55
CA ASP A 201 -16.03 -2.66 -17.55
C ASP A 201 -15.97 -3.40 -16.20
N LYS A 202 -15.31 -2.81 -15.19
CA LYS A 202 -15.05 -3.39 -13.87
C LYS A 202 -14.11 -4.59 -13.87
N ALA A 203 -13.48 -4.91 -14.99
CA ALA A 203 -12.44 -5.94 -15.07
C ALA A 203 -11.10 -5.42 -14.54
N VAL A 204 -10.22 -6.34 -14.17
CA VAL A 204 -8.81 -6.03 -13.92
C VAL A 204 -8.10 -5.90 -15.27
N TRP A 205 -7.41 -4.79 -15.43
CA TRP A 205 -6.51 -4.50 -16.54
C TRP A 205 -5.10 -4.33 -15.99
N HIS A 206 -4.11 -4.72 -16.77
CA HIS A 206 -2.71 -4.53 -16.40
C HIS A 206 -1.83 -4.05 -17.55
N MET A 207 -0.73 -3.43 -17.19
CA MET A 207 0.29 -2.90 -18.08
C MET A 207 1.63 -2.90 -17.36
N TRP A 208 2.71 -3.23 -18.04
CA TRP A 208 4.02 -3.43 -17.42
C TRP A 208 5.12 -2.71 -18.17
N GLN A 209 6.18 -2.37 -17.45
CA GLN A 209 7.43 -1.96 -18.09
C GLN A 209 7.95 -3.12 -18.94
N THR A 210 8.43 -2.87 -20.16
CA THR A 210 8.90 -3.93 -21.08
C THR A 210 10.34 -4.38 -20.79
N ALA A 211 11.11 -3.53 -20.12
CA ALA A 211 12.38 -3.86 -19.48
C ALA A 211 12.50 -3.04 -18.18
N PRO A 212 13.32 -3.43 -17.19
CA PRO A 212 13.47 -2.65 -15.97
C PRO A 212 13.79 -1.19 -16.28
N ASN A 213 13.01 -0.28 -15.71
CA ASN A 213 13.15 1.17 -15.87
C ASN A 213 12.90 1.70 -17.31
N ASN A 214 12.29 0.92 -18.21
CA ASN A 214 12.16 1.32 -19.61
C ASN A 214 10.88 0.80 -20.31
N GLY A 215 10.24 1.73 -21.02
CA GLY A 215 9.07 1.45 -21.87
C GLY A 215 7.86 0.96 -21.10
N TRP A 216 6.71 0.89 -21.78
CA TRP A 216 5.48 0.29 -21.25
C TRP A 216 4.83 -0.57 -22.33
N SER A 217 4.19 -1.65 -21.92
CA SER A 217 3.34 -2.47 -22.79
C SER A 217 2.06 -1.71 -23.17
N GLY A 218 1.21 -2.33 -24.00
CA GLY A 218 -0.21 -1.95 -24.05
C GLY A 218 -0.97 -2.41 -22.80
N TRP A 219 -2.23 -2.02 -22.71
CA TRP A 219 -3.18 -2.51 -21.72
C TRP A 219 -3.74 -3.88 -22.13
N TYR A 220 -3.74 -4.82 -21.18
CA TYR A 220 -4.32 -6.15 -21.37
C TYR A 220 -5.34 -6.44 -20.26
N SER A 221 -6.41 -7.16 -20.58
CA SER A 221 -7.43 -7.52 -19.60
C SER A 221 -7.12 -8.87 -18.96
N LEU A 222 -7.23 -8.92 -17.64
CA LEU A 222 -7.27 -10.14 -16.82
C LEU A 222 -8.71 -10.55 -16.48
N GLY A 223 -9.71 -9.85 -17.06
CA GLY A 223 -11.13 -10.13 -16.85
C GLY A 223 -11.58 -9.93 -15.40
N GLY A 224 -12.64 -10.65 -15.04
CA GLY A 224 -13.28 -10.54 -13.71
C GLY A 224 -14.21 -9.33 -13.59
N TRP A 225 -14.84 -9.22 -12.41
CA TRP A 225 -15.56 -8.04 -11.97
C TRP A 225 -15.10 -7.74 -10.55
N ILE A 226 -14.54 -6.56 -10.31
CA ILE A 226 -13.96 -6.22 -9.02
C ILE A 226 -14.41 -4.84 -8.51
N ASP A 227 -14.38 -4.64 -7.20
CA ASP A 227 -14.55 -3.30 -6.62
C ASP A 227 -13.61 -2.91 -5.48
N LEU A 228 -12.66 -3.79 -5.16
CA LEU A 228 -11.43 -3.52 -4.41
C LEU A 228 -10.28 -4.24 -5.10
N LEU A 229 -9.06 -3.74 -4.94
CA LEU A 229 -7.85 -4.28 -5.55
C LEU A 229 -6.68 -4.10 -4.58
N ASP A 230 -5.90 -5.15 -4.39
CA ASP A 230 -4.58 -5.11 -3.77
C ASP A 230 -3.67 -6.14 -4.46
N VAL A 231 -2.38 -5.86 -4.53
CA VAL A 231 -1.42 -6.71 -5.26
C VAL A 231 -0.18 -6.91 -4.41
N SER A 232 0.26 -8.16 -4.29
CA SER A 232 1.47 -8.49 -3.55
C SER A 232 2.33 -9.49 -4.31
N ARG A 233 3.61 -9.58 -3.93
CA ARG A 233 4.55 -10.54 -4.51
C ARG A 233 4.74 -11.70 -3.56
N ASN A 234 4.45 -12.90 -4.05
CA ASN A 234 4.73 -14.16 -3.38
C ASN A 234 6.23 -14.34 -3.10
N ALA A 235 6.54 -15.22 -2.13
CA ALA A 235 7.91 -15.61 -1.81
C ALA A 235 8.68 -16.21 -3.01
N ASP A 236 7.97 -16.87 -3.94
CA ASP A 236 8.53 -17.43 -5.17
C ASP A 236 8.70 -16.40 -6.32
N GLY A 237 8.40 -15.12 -6.06
CA GLY A 237 8.56 -14.02 -7.01
C GLY A 237 7.35 -13.75 -7.91
N ARG A 238 6.29 -14.57 -7.84
CA ARG A 238 5.06 -14.35 -8.62
C ARG A 238 4.23 -13.21 -8.04
N LEU A 239 3.71 -12.34 -8.89
CA LEU A 239 2.67 -11.39 -8.48
C LEU A 239 1.35 -12.13 -8.28
N GLU A 240 0.59 -11.73 -7.26
CA GLU A 240 -0.76 -12.22 -6.98
C GLU A 240 -1.67 -11.04 -6.63
N ILE A 241 -2.80 -11.02 -7.32
CA ILE A 241 -3.83 -10.00 -7.24
C ILE A 241 -4.92 -10.53 -6.32
N PHE A 242 -5.33 -9.69 -5.38
CA PHE A 242 -6.46 -9.92 -4.50
C PHE A 242 -7.50 -8.84 -4.75
N ALA A 243 -8.75 -9.26 -4.84
CA ALA A 243 -9.84 -8.35 -5.17
C ALA A 243 -11.13 -8.75 -4.45
N ARG A 244 -12.04 -7.79 -4.31
CA ARG A 244 -13.42 -8.09 -3.93
C ARG A 244 -14.27 -8.25 -5.18
N GLY A 245 -14.92 -9.40 -5.30
CA GLY A 245 -15.84 -9.72 -6.40
C GLY A 245 -17.22 -9.08 -6.25
N GLY A 246 -18.08 -9.27 -7.25
CA GLY A 246 -19.47 -8.79 -7.24
C GLY A 246 -20.35 -9.44 -6.18
N ASP A 247 -19.96 -10.63 -5.74
CA ASP A 247 -20.53 -11.39 -4.63
C ASP A 247 -19.99 -10.95 -3.25
N LYS A 248 -19.12 -9.94 -3.21
CA LYS A 248 -18.44 -9.42 -2.01
C LYS A 248 -17.44 -10.39 -1.37
N ALA A 249 -17.14 -11.52 -2.02
CA ALA A 249 -16.09 -12.43 -1.58
C ALA A 249 -14.70 -11.91 -1.97
N VAL A 250 -13.68 -12.43 -1.30
CA VAL A 250 -12.29 -12.26 -1.75
C VAL A 250 -12.04 -13.22 -2.90
N TRP A 251 -11.51 -12.69 -3.99
CA TRP A 251 -11.05 -13.42 -5.16
C TRP A 251 -9.57 -13.15 -5.36
N HIS A 252 -8.85 -14.13 -5.88
CA HIS A 252 -7.45 -13.98 -6.23
C HIS A 252 -7.09 -14.58 -7.58
N MET A 253 -6.03 -14.04 -8.17
CA MET A 253 -5.43 -14.50 -9.42
C MET A 253 -3.91 -14.31 -9.30
N TRP A 254 -3.12 -15.26 -9.78
CA TRP A 254 -1.67 -15.22 -9.64
C TRP A 254 -0.96 -15.45 -10.96
N GLN A 255 0.24 -14.89 -11.08
CA GLN A 255 1.14 -15.28 -12.17
C GLN A 255 1.43 -16.78 -12.07
N THR A 256 1.46 -17.49 -13.19
CA THR A 256 1.73 -18.96 -13.20
C THR A 256 3.21 -19.30 -13.07
N ALA A 257 4.07 -18.36 -13.45
CA ALA A 257 5.50 -18.33 -13.17
C ALA A 257 5.92 -16.85 -13.03
N PRO A 258 7.02 -16.51 -12.34
CA PRO A 258 7.44 -15.14 -12.21
C PRO A 258 7.54 -14.47 -13.60
N ASN A 259 6.90 -13.31 -13.74
CA ASN A 259 6.89 -12.52 -14.97
C ASN A 259 6.14 -13.18 -16.15
N ASN A 260 5.38 -14.25 -15.95
CA ASN A 260 4.76 -14.99 -17.05
C ASN A 260 3.41 -15.66 -16.73
N GLY A 261 2.43 -15.38 -17.58
CA GLY A 261 1.10 -15.97 -17.58
C GLY A 261 0.30 -15.64 -16.32
N TRP A 262 -1.02 -15.84 -16.37
CA TRP A 262 -1.92 -15.66 -15.22
C TRP A 262 -2.83 -16.87 -15.09
N SER A 263 -3.18 -17.21 -13.85
CA SER A 263 -4.20 -18.21 -13.55
C SER A 263 -5.59 -17.72 -13.94
N GLY A 264 -6.63 -18.55 -13.73
CA GLY A 264 -8.00 -18.05 -13.62
C GLY A 264 -8.22 -17.32 -12.28
N TRP A 265 -9.41 -16.73 -12.12
CA TRP A 265 -9.89 -16.21 -10.84
C TRP A 265 -10.40 -17.34 -9.95
N TYR A 266 -9.96 -17.38 -8.70
CA TYR A 266 -10.43 -18.32 -7.69
C TYR A 266 -10.99 -17.57 -6.48
N SER A 267 -12.02 -18.12 -5.84
CA SER A 267 -12.63 -17.51 -4.67
C SER A 267 -11.98 -18.03 -3.39
N LEU A 268 -11.65 -17.12 -2.48
CA LEU A 268 -11.30 -17.39 -1.08
C LEU A 268 -12.52 -17.19 -0.16
N GLY A 269 -13.71 -16.98 -0.74
CA GLY A 269 -14.96 -16.80 -0.01
C GLY A 269 -14.99 -15.55 0.89
N GLY A 270 -15.83 -15.61 1.92
CA GLY A 270 -16.06 -14.50 2.84
C GLY A 270 -17.03 -13.44 2.30
N TRP A 271 -17.31 -12.44 3.14
CA TRP A 271 -17.96 -11.19 2.75
C TRP A 271 -17.10 -10.06 3.30
N ILE A 272 -16.63 -9.16 2.43
CA ILE A 272 -15.70 -8.10 2.83
C ILE A 272 -16.10 -6.73 2.28
N ASP A 273 -15.64 -5.66 2.91
CA ASP A 273 -15.74 -4.31 2.36
C ASP A 273 -14.52 -3.40 2.55
N LEU A 274 -13.43 -3.97 3.08
CA LEU A 274 -12.06 -3.47 3.00
C LEU A 274 -11.12 -4.67 2.76
N LEU A 275 -9.97 -4.43 2.14
CA LEU A 275 -8.99 -5.45 1.81
C LEU A 275 -7.58 -4.86 1.89
N LYS A 276 -6.68 -5.57 2.55
CA LYS A 276 -5.22 -5.35 2.53
C LYS A 276 -4.48 -6.68 2.61
N VAL A 277 -3.32 -6.76 1.97
CA VAL A 277 -2.49 -7.96 1.93
C VAL A 277 -1.06 -7.64 2.32
N ALA A 278 -0.51 -8.43 3.24
CA ALA A 278 0.85 -8.27 3.72
C ALA A 278 1.59 -9.62 3.76
N PRO A 279 2.86 -9.69 3.30
CA PRO A 279 3.70 -10.84 3.54
C PRO A 279 4.14 -10.93 5.01
N ASN A 280 4.07 -12.13 5.57
CA ASN A 280 4.74 -12.51 6.81
C ASN A 280 6.25 -12.68 6.60
N GLN A 281 6.99 -12.77 7.71
CA GLN A 281 8.43 -13.03 7.70
C GLN A 281 8.84 -14.21 6.85
N ASP A 282 8.08 -15.29 6.95
CA ASP A 282 8.39 -16.58 6.35
C ASP A 282 7.98 -16.65 4.87
N GLY A 283 7.51 -15.54 4.30
CA GLY A 283 7.08 -15.44 2.92
C GLY A 283 5.63 -15.87 2.68
N ARG A 284 4.88 -16.25 3.71
CA ARG A 284 3.42 -16.48 3.59
C ARG A 284 2.70 -15.16 3.48
N MET A 285 1.80 -15.01 2.52
CA MET A 285 0.90 -13.86 2.49
C MET A 285 -0.23 -14.01 3.51
N GLU A 286 -0.68 -12.87 4.02
CA GLU A 286 -1.83 -12.76 4.91
C GLU A 286 -2.73 -11.62 4.46
N ILE A 287 -4.01 -11.94 4.33
CA ILE A 287 -5.08 -11.06 3.91
C ILE A 287 -5.79 -10.58 5.16
N PHE A 288 -5.99 -9.27 5.24
CA PHE A 288 -6.78 -8.59 6.24
C PHE A 288 -7.97 -7.94 5.56
N ALA A 289 -9.15 -8.08 6.15
CA ALA A 289 -10.37 -7.57 5.58
C ALA A 289 -11.35 -7.13 6.66
N ARG A 290 -12.22 -6.17 6.33
CA ARG A 290 -13.36 -5.85 7.18
C ARG A 290 -14.56 -6.71 6.80
N GLY A 291 -15.11 -7.44 7.77
CA GLY A 291 -16.30 -8.27 7.60
C GLY A 291 -17.61 -7.49 7.63
N GLY A 292 -18.73 -8.18 7.40
CA GLY A 292 -20.08 -7.58 7.45
C GLY A 292 -20.49 -7.11 8.84
N ASP A 293 -19.85 -7.65 9.87
CA ASP A 293 -19.94 -7.26 11.28
C ASP A 293 -19.06 -6.06 11.64
N LYS A 294 -18.34 -5.49 10.66
CA LYS A 294 -17.35 -4.41 10.83
C LYS A 294 -16.10 -4.79 11.63
N ALA A 295 -15.92 -6.07 11.95
CA ALA A 295 -14.71 -6.55 12.59
C ALA A 295 -13.56 -6.72 11.60
N LEU A 296 -12.33 -6.75 12.12
CA LEU A 296 -11.16 -7.19 11.37
C LEU A 296 -11.18 -8.72 11.26
N TRP A 297 -11.09 -9.22 10.04
CA TRP A 297 -10.94 -10.63 9.71
C TRP A 297 -9.62 -10.84 8.99
N HIS A 298 -9.03 -12.02 9.15
CA HIS A 298 -7.81 -12.38 8.46
C HIS A 298 -7.80 -13.83 7.98
N MET A 299 -6.99 -14.08 6.95
CA MET A 299 -6.71 -15.38 6.34
C MET A 299 -5.26 -15.38 5.88
N TRP A 300 -4.57 -16.52 5.95
CA TRP A 300 -3.15 -16.61 5.61
C TRP A 300 -2.84 -17.81 4.74
N GLN A 301 -1.75 -17.73 3.99
CA GLN A 301 -1.22 -18.89 3.29
C GLN A 301 -0.73 -19.93 4.30
N THR A 302 -1.05 -21.21 4.09
CA THR A 302 -0.60 -22.29 5.01
C THR A 302 0.85 -22.69 4.81
N SER A 303 1.41 -22.37 3.64
CA SER A 303 2.82 -22.50 3.29
C SER A 303 3.21 -21.36 2.34
N PRO A 304 4.47 -20.91 2.28
CA PRO A 304 4.86 -19.83 1.38
C PRO A 304 4.41 -20.14 -0.05
N SER A 305 3.64 -19.22 -0.63
CA SER A 305 3.13 -19.31 -2.00
C SER A 305 2.15 -20.46 -2.28
N ASN A 306 1.58 -21.10 -1.25
CA ASN A 306 0.66 -22.22 -1.44
C ASN A 306 -0.33 -22.45 -0.28
N GLY A 307 -1.57 -22.79 -0.65
CA GLY A 307 -2.67 -23.10 0.27
C GLY A 307 -3.15 -21.88 1.07
N TRP A 308 -4.38 -21.94 1.59
CA TRP A 308 -4.98 -20.88 2.41
C TRP A 308 -5.69 -21.47 3.62
N SER A 309 -5.63 -20.75 4.74
CA SER A 309 -6.43 -21.06 5.93
C SER A 309 -7.92 -20.72 5.72
N GLY A 310 -8.75 -20.96 6.74
CA GLY A 310 -10.07 -20.35 6.82
C GLY A 310 -10.01 -18.89 7.27
N TRP A 311 -11.15 -18.20 7.28
CA TRP A 311 -11.29 -16.86 7.86
C TRP A 311 -11.37 -16.92 9.39
N TYR A 312 -10.59 -16.08 10.05
CA TYR A 312 -10.63 -15.90 11.51
C TYR A 312 -10.87 -14.43 11.85
N SER A 313 -11.54 -14.16 12.96
CA SER A 313 -11.81 -12.80 13.42
C SER A 313 -10.77 -12.35 14.43
N LEU A 314 -10.26 -11.12 14.26
CA LEU A 314 -9.47 -10.37 15.23
C LEU A 314 -10.34 -9.36 16.02
N GLY A 315 -11.66 -9.43 15.82
CA GLY A 315 -12.63 -8.57 16.50
C GLY A 315 -12.48 -7.08 16.15
N GLY A 316 -12.92 -6.24 17.08
CA GLY A 316 -12.92 -4.78 16.91
C GLY A 316 -14.04 -4.27 16.03
N TRP A 317 -14.08 -2.94 15.85
CA TRP A 317 -14.88 -2.26 14.83
C TRP A 317 -13.92 -1.38 14.05
N ILE A 318 -13.91 -1.50 12.72
CA ILE A 318 -12.96 -0.77 11.88
C ILE A 318 -13.68 -0.04 10.73
N ASP A 319 -13.22 1.16 10.37
CA ASP A 319 -13.68 1.86 9.16
C ASP A 319 -12.60 2.13 8.11
N GLN A 320 -11.35 2.01 8.51
CA GLN A 320 -10.19 1.99 7.61
C GLN A 320 -9.20 0.91 8.04
N LEU A 321 -8.37 0.47 7.11
CA LEU A 321 -7.42 -0.61 7.29
C LEU A 321 -6.14 -0.29 6.51
N GLU A 322 -5.01 -0.33 7.21
CA GLU A 322 -3.67 -0.32 6.64
C GLU A 322 -2.81 -1.37 7.33
N THR A 323 -1.94 -2.02 6.57
CA THR A 323 -1.08 -3.10 7.06
C THR A 323 0.36 -2.81 6.70
N TRP A 324 1.27 -3.12 7.61
CA TRP A 324 2.70 -3.02 7.34
C TRP A 324 3.41 -4.35 7.57
N PRO A 325 4.01 -4.96 6.53
CA PRO A 325 4.86 -6.13 6.69
C PRO A 325 6.28 -5.70 7.12
N GLU A 326 6.83 -6.33 8.15
CA GLU A 326 8.23 -6.13 8.55
C GLU A 326 9.26 -6.91 7.69
N ALA A 327 8.92 -7.22 6.44
CA ALA A 327 9.81 -8.00 5.58
C ALA A 327 10.91 -7.11 4.94
N PRO A 328 12.19 -7.51 4.98
CA PRO A 328 13.26 -6.80 4.28
C PRO A 328 13.01 -6.91 2.77
N GLY A 329 12.70 -5.78 2.12
CA GLY A 329 12.75 -5.68 0.66
C GLY A 329 11.45 -5.37 -0.07
N ASN A 330 10.36 -4.98 0.62
CA ASN A 330 9.25 -4.30 -0.04
C ASN A 330 9.31 -2.78 0.18
N PRO A 331 10.10 -2.13 -0.67
CA PRO A 331 9.68 -0.92 -1.35
C PRO A 331 9.68 -1.10 -2.87
#